data_AF-A0A2N9P6W3-F1
#
_entry.id   AF-A0A2N9P6W3-F1
#
_cell.length_a   1.000
_cell.length_b   1.000
_cell.length_c   1.000
_cell.angle_alpha   90.00
_cell.angle_beta   90.00
_cell.angle_gamma   90.00
#
_symmetry.space_group_name_H-M   'P 1'
#
loop_
_entity.id
_entity.type
_entity.pdbx_description
1 polymer ?
#
loop_
_entity_poly.entity_id
_entity_poly.type
_entity_poly.pdbx_seq_one_letter_code
_entity_poly.pdbx_strand_id
1 'polypeptide(L)'
;MSEKVAREAEKIANDSVIMNSYKDFYENKGYFLTKNGELANAKRKPLHFPSTPNGFSKKWMDSSWFVLTQRKYLLLLAQFDKDRKVTDADYYALKRAYDNWKSGYYVVFYGEDAKWSCNLFVGESLFMAGYTILSNGKYLSARQIWNGEKLKPVKKENVQIGDIAAFGGTHVEIVTQVRRGQLFEDDEFCSRGAGRGASGNGTEKCDASSWASSREINNDNIKFFRP
;
A
#
# COMPACT_ATOMS: atom_id res chain seq x y z
N MET A 1 19.46 -9.49 5.01
CA MET A 1 17.99 -9.68 4.99
C MET A 1 17.24 -8.37 5.25
N SER A 2 17.61 -7.56 6.25
CA SER A 2 16.93 -6.28 6.52
C SER A 2 17.08 -5.25 5.40
N GLU A 3 18.26 -5.12 4.79
CA GLU A 3 18.48 -4.26 3.61
C GLU A 3 17.55 -4.58 2.43
N LYS A 4 17.08 -5.84 2.32
CA LYS A 4 16.10 -6.23 1.31
C LYS A 4 14.80 -5.45 1.49
N VAL A 5 14.29 -5.32 2.72
CA VAL A 5 13.05 -4.60 3.02
C VAL A 5 13.17 -3.13 2.61
N ALA A 6 14.27 -2.46 2.96
CA ALA A 6 14.50 -1.06 2.59
C ALA A 6 14.60 -0.87 1.06
N ARG A 7 15.30 -1.78 0.37
CA ARG A 7 15.39 -1.74 -1.10
C ARG A 7 14.03 -1.98 -1.77
N GLU A 8 13.23 -2.93 -1.29
CA GLU A 8 11.90 -3.16 -1.86
C GLU A 8 10.94 -1.99 -1.52
N ALA A 9 11.07 -1.37 -0.34
CA ALA A 9 10.36 -0.13 -0.01
C ALA A 9 10.70 1.01 -0.97
N GLU A 10 11.97 1.14 -1.37
CA GLU A 10 12.39 2.09 -2.39
C GLU A 10 11.78 1.79 -3.76
N LYS A 11 11.77 0.52 -4.19
CA LYS A 11 11.11 0.14 -5.45
C LYS A 11 9.62 0.44 -5.43
N ILE A 12 8.93 0.20 -4.32
CA ILE A 12 7.50 0.52 -4.16
C ILE A 12 7.28 2.03 -4.25
N ALA A 13 8.12 2.82 -3.58
CA ALA A 13 8.05 4.28 -3.66
C ALA A 13 8.22 4.81 -5.10
N ASN A 14 9.02 4.12 -5.92
CA ASN A 14 9.22 4.45 -7.34
C ASN A 14 8.19 3.78 -8.28
N ASP A 15 7.29 2.93 -7.76
CA ASP A 15 6.23 2.29 -8.53
C ASP A 15 5.02 3.23 -8.60
N SER A 16 4.94 4.02 -9.67
CA SER A 16 3.88 5.02 -9.85
C SER A 16 2.47 4.42 -9.87
N VAL A 17 2.31 3.15 -10.26
CA VAL A 17 1.01 2.47 -10.26
C VAL A 17 0.55 2.23 -8.82
N ILE A 18 1.43 1.71 -7.96
CA ILE A 18 1.12 1.51 -6.53
C ILE A 18 0.92 2.85 -5.84
N MET A 19 1.85 3.80 -6.00
CA MET A 19 1.78 5.10 -5.33
C MET A 19 0.55 5.92 -5.73
N ASN A 20 0.14 5.90 -7.00
CA ASN A 20 -1.10 6.54 -7.41
C ASN A 20 -2.33 5.83 -6.83
N SER A 21 -2.32 4.49 -6.75
CA SER A 21 -3.41 3.77 -6.09
C SER A 21 -3.51 4.06 -4.58
N TYR A 22 -2.40 4.40 -3.92
CA TYR A 22 -2.43 4.83 -2.51
C TYR A 22 -3.00 6.24 -2.35
N LYS A 23 -2.84 7.12 -3.35
CA LYS A 23 -3.54 8.41 -3.41
C LYS A 23 -5.03 8.20 -3.61
N ASP A 24 -5.41 7.36 -4.58
CA ASP A 24 -6.80 6.97 -4.82
C ASP A 24 -7.47 6.42 -3.55
N PHE A 25 -6.74 5.58 -2.80
CA PHE A 25 -7.19 5.03 -1.53
C PHE A 25 -7.42 6.13 -0.47
N TYR A 26 -6.45 7.04 -0.30
CA TYR A 26 -6.55 8.19 0.60
C TYR A 26 -7.73 9.11 0.25
N GLU A 27 -8.04 9.24 -1.05
CA GLU A 27 -9.19 10.00 -1.59
C GLU A 27 -10.53 9.26 -1.47
N ASN A 28 -10.60 8.19 -0.67
CA ASN A 28 -11.80 7.38 -0.40
C ASN A 28 -12.36 6.63 -1.62
N LYS A 29 -11.54 6.34 -2.65
CA LYS A 29 -11.97 5.40 -3.71
C LYS A 29 -12.08 3.96 -3.21
N GLY A 30 -11.55 3.68 -2.01
CA GLY A 30 -11.75 2.43 -1.28
C GLY A 30 -10.99 1.23 -1.84
N TYR A 31 -10.14 1.43 -2.84
CA TYR A 31 -9.25 0.41 -3.39
C TYR A 31 -7.78 0.83 -3.35
N PHE A 32 -6.90 -0.15 -3.43
CA PHE A 32 -5.49 0.06 -3.78
C PHE A 32 -5.01 -1.05 -4.72
N LEU A 33 -3.86 -0.83 -5.34
CA LEU A 33 -3.16 -1.80 -6.16
C LEU A 33 -1.96 -2.38 -5.42
N THR A 34 -1.70 -3.67 -5.66
CA THR A 34 -0.69 -4.46 -4.95
C THR A 34 -0.15 -5.57 -5.83
N LYS A 35 1.09 -6.01 -5.58
CA LYS A 35 1.68 -7.23 -6.16
C LYS A 35 1.40 -8.47 -5.30
N ASN A 36 0.87 -8.28 -4.10
CA ASN A 36 0.51 -9.36 -3.18
C ASN A 36 -0.86 -9.97 -3.53
N GLY A 37 -0.79 -11.12 -4.21
CA GLY A 37 -1.97 -11.92 -4.53
C GLY A 37 -2.57 -12.72 -3.37
N GLU A 38 -1.91 -12.76 -2.22
CA GLU A 38 -2.34 -13.51 -1.03
C GLU A 38 -3.33 -12.71 -0.16
N LEU A 39 -3.52 -11.42 -0.45
CA LEU A 39 -4.52 -10.60 0.21
C LEU A 39 -5.93 -11.10 -0.10
N ALA A 40 -6.79 -11.07 0.91
CA ALA A 40 -8.19 -11.42 0.78
C ALA A 40 -8.86 -10.54 -0.30
N ASN A 41 -9.58 -11.19 -1.22
CA ASN A 41 -10.26 -10.55 -2.34
C ASN A 41 -9.35 -9.83 -3.35
N ALA A 42 -8.04 -10.07 -3.35
CA ALA A 42 -7.14 -9.60 -4.40
C ALA A 42 -7.56 -10.18 -5.76
N LYS A 43 -7.83 -9.32 -6.74
CA LYS A 43 -8.22 -9.73 -8.10
C LYS A 43 -7.31 -9.11 -9.13
N ARG A 44 -6.81 -9.94 -10.05
CA ARG A 44 -6.11 -9.50 -11.25
C ARG A 44 -7.11 -8.93 -12.26
N LYS A 45 -6.57 -8.21 -13.25
CA LYS A 45 -7.26 -7.87 -14.48
C LYS A 45 -7.95 -9.12 -15.07
N PRO A 46 -9.21 -9.03 -15.55
CA PRO A 46 -9.87 -10.14 -16.25
C PRO A 46 -9.03 -10.65 -17.43
N LEU A 47 -9.01 -11.96 -17.64
CA LEU A 47 -8.24 -12.58 -18.73
C LEU A 47 -8.74 -12.12 -20.11
N HIS A 48 -10.04 -11.91 -20.23
CA HIS A 48 -10.70 -11.53 -21.46
C HIS A 48 -11.71 -10.41 -21.22
N PHE A 49 -11.98 -9.64 -22.27
CA PHE A 49 -13.06 -8.67 -22.32
C PHE A 49 -13.93 -8.99 -23.55
N PRO A 50 -15.27 -8.83 -23.49
CA PRO A 50 -16.14 -9.13 -24.63
C PRO A 50 -15.69 -8.43 -25.92
N SER A 51 -15.64 -9.16 -27.02
CA SER A 51 -15.18 -8.64 -28.32
C SER A 51 -16.20 -7.72 -29.01
N THR A 52 -17.46 -7.75 -28.59
CA THR A 52 -18.56 -6.99 -29.22
C THR A 52 -19.43 -6.29 -28.16
N PRO A 53 -20.01 -5.13 -28.49
CA PRO A 53 -20.94 -4.42 -27.59
C PRO A 53 -22.28 -5.14 -27.41
N ASN A 54 -22.74 -5.89 -28.42
CA ASN A 54 -24.03 -6.57 -28.36
C ASN A 54 -24.08 -7.59 -27.22
N GLY A 55 -25.01 -7.42 -26.29
CA GLY A 55 -25.19 -8.29 -25.12
C GLY A 55 -24.12 -8.10 -24.05
N PHE A 56 -23.39 -6.98 -24.07
CA PHE A 56 -22.33 -6.68 -23.11
C PHE A 56 -22.85 -6.64 -21.67
N SER A 57 -23.98 -5.99 -21.40
CA SER A 57 -24.60 -5.90 -20.08
C SER A 57 -24.92 -7.28 -19.47
N LYS A 58 -25.29 -8.27 -20.30
CA LYS A 58 -25.47 -9.66 -19.85
C LYS A 58 -24.15 -10.29 -19.44
N LYS A 59 -23.10 -10.17 -20.26
CA LYS A 59 -21.74 -10.67 -19.94
C LYS A 59 -21.14 -9.94 -18.73
N TRP A 60 -21.45 -8.66 -18.55
CA TRP A 60 -21.04 -7.87 -17.39
C TRP A 60 -21.58 -8.43 -16.07
N MET A 61 -22.77 -9.03 -16.08
CA MET A 61 -23.37 -9.64 -14.88
C MET A 61 -22.94 -11.09 -14.65
N ASP A 62 -22.26 -11.70 -15.62
CA ASP A 62 -21.80 -13.08 -15.58
C ASP A 62 -20.45 -13.19 -14.85
N SER A 63 -20.43 -13.96 -13.76
CA SER A 63 -19.22 -14.15 -12.93
C SER A 63 -18.11 -14.92 -13.64
N SER A 64 -18.41 -15.63 -14.73
CA SER A 64 -17.39 -16.25 -15.59
C SER A 64 -16.59 -15.21 -16.39
N TRP A 65 -17.16 -14.04 -16.63
CA TRP A 65 -16.51 -12.93 -17.32
C TRP A 65 -15.90 -11.93 -16.33
N PHE A 66 -16.67 -11.52 -15.33
CA PHE A 66 -16.24 -10.51 -14.36
C PHE A 66 -16.74 -10.81 -12.96
N VAL A 67 -15.82 -10.87 -11.99
CA VAL A 67 -16.21 -10.88 -10.57
C VAL A 67 -16.49 -9.47 -10.07
N LEU A 68 -17.22 -9.35 -8.96
CA LEU A 68 -17.63 -8.06 -8.39
C LEU A 68 -16.48 -7.03 -8.27
N THR A 69 -15.34 -7.43 -7.71
CA THR A 69 -14.16 -6.56 -7.54
C THR A 69 -13.65 -6.01 -8.87
N GLN A 70 -13.61 -6.84 -9.92
CA GLN A 70 -13.16 -6.42 -11.25
C GLN A 70 -14.14 -5.40 -11.86
N ARG A 71 -15.44 -5.63 -11.68
CA ARG A 71 -16.49 -4.72 -12.17
C ARG A 71 -16.39 -3.34 -11.52
N LYS A 72 -16.30 -3.31 -10.18
CA LYS A 72 -16.14 -2.06 -9.42
C LYS A 72 -14.89 -1.29 -9.86
N TYR A 73 -13.77 -1.98 -10.01
CA TYR A 73 -12.54 -1.31 -10.41
C TYR A 73 -12.56 -0.81 -11.85
N LEU A 74 -13.14 -1.56 -12.79
CA LEU A 74 -13.33 -1.12 -14.18
C LEU A 74 -14.23 0.12 -14.28
N LEU A 75 -15.29 0.19 -13.47
CA LEU A 75 -16.15 1.38 -13.36
C LEU A 75 -15.35 2.60 -12.89
N LEU A 76 -14.54 2.44 -11.82
CA LEU A 76 -13.70 3.52 -11.31
C LEU A 76 -12.65 3.98 -12.33
N LEU A 77 -12.01 3.05 -13.04
CA LEU A 77 -11.09 3.37 -14.15
C LEU A 77 -11.78 4.11 -15.29
N ALA A 78 -13.06 3.83 -15.53
CA ALA A 78 -13.90 4.53 -16.51
C ALA A 78 -14.47 5.87 -16.00
N GLN A 79 -14.10 6.31 -14.78
CA GLN A 79 -14.63 7.50 -14.11
C GLN A 79 -16.14 7.43 -13.86
N PHE A 80 -16.66 6.23 -13.63
CA PHE A 80 -18.04 6.00 -13.22
C PHE A 80 -18.12 5.70 -11.72
N ASP A 81 -19.32 5.88 -11.16
CA ASP A 81 -19.64 5.37 -9.83
C ASP A 81 -19.45 3.85 -9.78
N LYS A 82 -18.82 3.35 -8.71
CA LYS A 82 -18.44 1.94 -8.55
C LYS A 82 -19.63 0.98 -8.49
N ASP A 83 -20.82 1.48 -8.19
CA ASP A 83 -22.07 0.73 -8.07
C ASP A 83 -23.08 1.08 -9.18
N ARG A 84 -22.66 1.86 -10.19
CA ARG A 84 -23.46 2.19 -11.38
C ARG A 84 -23.93 0.92 -12.12
N LYS A 85 -25.20 0.94 -12.54
CA LYS A 85 -25.76 -0.06 -13.45
C LYS A 85 -25.17 0.11 -14.86
N VAL A 86 -24.62 -0.98 -15.41
CA VAL A 86 -23.98 -1.01 -16.73
C VAL A 86 -24.96 -1.46 -17.81
N THR A 87 -24.89 -0.80 -18.96
CA THR A 87 -25.65 -1.05 -20.18
C THR A 87 -24.71 -1.34 -21.35
N ASP A 88 -25.25 -1.81 -22.48
CA ASP A 88 -24.46 -2.06 -23.69
C ASP A 88 -23.80 -0.77 -24.25
N ALA A 89 -24.38 0.40 -23.98
CA ALA A 89 -23.83 1.70 -24.37
C ALA A 89 -22.51 2.04 -23.64
N ASP A 90 -22.29 1.49 -22.45
CA ASP A 90 -21.08 1.73 -21.66
C ASP A 90 -19.86 0.92 -22.17
N TYR A 91 -20.06 0.02 -23.15
CA TYR A 91 -19.05 -0.91 -23.65
C TYR A 91 -17.71 -0.26 -23.97
N TYR A 92 -17.70 0.79 -24.79
CA TYR A 92 -16.45 1.40 -25.25
C TYR A 92 -15.69 2.11 -24.12
N ALA A 93 -16.39 2.71 -23.17
CA ALA A 93 -15.77 3.32 -21.99
C ALA A 93 -15.10 2.26 -21.11
N LEU A 94 -15.81 1.17 -20.85
CA LEU A 94 -15.31 0.06 -20.04
C LEU A 94 -14.21 -0.75 -20.75
N LYS A 95 -14.24 -0.86 -22.08
CA LYS A 95 -13.15 -1.43 -22.87
C LYS A 95 -11.88 -0.61 -22.75
N ARG A 96 -11.96 0.72 -22.87
CA ARG A 96 -10.80 1.61 -22.65
C ARG A 96 -10.26 1.49 -21.23
N ALA A 97 -11.14 1.45 -20.22
CA ALA A 97 -10.74 1.22 -18.83
C ALA A 97 -10.03 -0.13 -18.65
N TYR A 98 -10.56 -1.20 -19.26
CA TYR A 98 -9.91 -2.51 -19.27
C TYR A 98 -8.53 -2.45 -19.92
N ASP A 99 -8.38 -1.80 -21.06
CA ASP A 99 -7.08 -1.69 -21.75
C ASP A 99 -6.06 -0.91 -20.93
N ASN A 100 -6.51 0.12 -20.20
CA ASN A 100 -5.68 0.92 -19.31
C ASN A 100 -5.33 0.22 -17.99
N TRP A 101 -6.06 -0.82 -17.58
CA TRP A 101 -5.71 -1.62 -16.40
C TRP A 101 -4.36 -2.31 -16.64
N LYS A 102 -3.32 -1.84 -15.93
CA LYS A 102 -1.97 -2.40 -15.97
C LYS A 102 -1.96 -3.84 -15.45
N SER A 103 -1.40 -4.74 -16.25
CA SER A 103 -1.15 -6.14 -15.87
C SER A 103 -0.08 -6.22 -14.78
N GLY A 104 -0.06 -7.33 -14.03
CA GLY A 104 0.93 -7.56 -12.96
C GLY A 104 0.54 -6.99 -11.58
N TYR A 105 -0.60 -6.30 -11.49
CA TYR A 105 -1.17 -5.81 -10.24
C TYR A 105 -2.51 -6.47 -9.93
N TYR A 106 -2.76 -6.65 -8.65
CA TYR A 106 -4.05 -6.99 -8.10
C TYR A 106 -4.73 -5.74 -7.58
N VAL A 107 -6.05 -5.66 -7.73
CA VAL A 107 -6.87 -4.68 -7.02
C VAL A 107 -7.46 -5.31 -5.77
N VAL A 108 -7.44 -4.56 -4.67
CA VAL A 108 -8.07 -4.92 -3.39
C VAL A 108 -8.95 -3.76 -2.96
N PHE A 109 -10.23 -4.04 -2.69
CA PHE A 109 -11.11 -3.08 -2.00
C PHE A 109 -10.98 -3.27 -0.49
N TYR A 110 -10.58 -2.22 0.22
CA TYR A 110 -10.07 -2.31 1.59
C TYR A 110 -10.90 -1.48 2.57
N GLY A 111 -12.21 -1.71 2.57
CA GLY A 111 -13.15 -0.97 3.43
C GLY A 111 -13.31 0.51 3.02
N GLU A 112 -14.41 1.13 3.45
CA GLU A 112 -14.78 2.48 3.00
C GLU A 112 -14.19 3.60 3.90
N ASP A 113 -13.77 3.26 5.13
CA ASP A 113 -13.26 4.23 6.12
C ASP A 113 -11.73 4.23 6.26
N ALA A 114 -11.02 3.44 5.45
CA ALA A 114 -9.58 3.30 5.56
C ALA A 114 -8.87 4.39 4.73
N LYS A 115 -8.35 5.40 5.43
CA LYS A 115 -7.69 6.57 4.79
C LYS A 115 -6.17 6.50 4.80
N TRP A 116 -5.58 5.66 5.63
CA TRP A 116 -4.13 5.65 5.86
C TRP A 116 -3.49 4.50 5.09
N SER A 117 -2.55 4.82 4.19
CA SER A 117 -1.82 3.84 3.36
C SER A 117 -0.48 3.41 3.95
N CYS A 118 -0.12 3.88 5.16
CA CYS A 118 1.16 3.57 5.82
C CYS A 118 1.36 2.06 6.02
N ASN A 119 0.30 1.38 6.47
CA ASN A 119 0.31 -0.06 6.64
C ASN A 119 0.35 -0.82 5.31
N LEU A 120 -0.28 -0.28 4.26
CA LEU A 120 -0.23 -0.87 2.92
C LEU A 120 1.20 -0.84 2.38
N PHE A 121 1.89 0.30 2.54
CA PHE A 121 3.28 0.48 2.12
C PHE A 121 4.22 -0.49 2.84
N VAL A 122 4.15 -0.56 4.18
CA VAL A 122 4.98 -1.47 4.98
C VAL A 122 4.67 -2.92 4.62
N GLY A 123 3.39 -3.29 4.55
CA GLY A 123 2.97 -4.65 4.21
C GLY A 123 3.44 -5.10 2.82
N GLU A 124 3.31 -4.22 1.82
CA GLU A 124 3.80 -4.49 0.46
C GLU A 124 5.33 -4.63 0.42
N SER A 125 6.05 -3.78 1.17
CA SER A 125 7.53 -3.82 1.26
C SER A 125 8.01 -5.14 1.85
N LEU A 126 7.34 -5.60 2.90
CA LEU A 126 7.60 -6.90 3.52
C LEU A 126 7.30 -8.05 2.55
N PHE A 127 6.15 -8.01 1.86
CA PHE A 127 5.78 -9.03 0.88
C PHE A 127 6.80 -9.12 -0.26
N MET A 128 7.18 -7.99 -0.86
CA MET A 128 8.20 -7.96 -1.91
C MET A 128 9.57 -8.42 -1.40
N ALA A 129 9.86 -8.23 -0.11
CA ALA A 129 11.06 -8.76 0.53
C ALA A 129 10.97 -10.28 0.83
N GLY A 130 9.81 -10.91 0.61
CA GLY A 130 9.59 -12.36 0.77
C GLY A 130 8.92 -12.75 2.10
N TYR A 131 8.34 -11.78 2.82
CA TYR A 131 7.63 -12.03 4.08
C TYR A 131 6.12 -12.00 3.88
N THR A 132 5.45 -13.11 4.20
CA THR A 132 3.98 -13.17 4.21
C THR A 132 3.46 -12.94 5.63
N ILE A 133 3.22 -11.67 5.98
CA ILE A 133 2.70 -11.27 7.29
C ILE A 133 1.34 -10.59 7.12
N LEU A 134 0.28 -11.38 7.32
CA LEU A 134 -1.11 -10.94 7.18
C LEU A 134 -1.90 -11.22 8.46
N SER A 135 -2.94 -10.43 8.72
CA SER A 135 -3.97 -10.69 9.74
C SER A 135 -5.33 -10.71 9.06
N ASN A 136 -6.03 -11.85 9.12
CA ASN A 136 -7.32 -12.08 8.47
C ASN A 136 -7.32 -11.69 6.96
N GLY A 137 -6.25 -12.06 6.25
CA GLY A 137 -6.08 -11.78 4.82
C GLY A 137 -5.80 -10.30 4.49
N LYS A 138 -5.49 -9.47 5.48
CA LYS A 138 -5.12 -8.06 5.32
C LYS A 138 -3.70 -7.80 5.84
N TYR A 139 -3.07 -6.72 5.40
CA TYR A 139 -1.85 -6.24 6.04
C TYR A 139 -2.12 -5.84 7.50
N LEU A 140 -1.13 -6.03 8.37
CA LEU A 140 -1.22 -5.57 9.76
C LEU A 140 -1.48 -4.06 9.79
N SER A 141 -2.45 -3.62 10.58
CA SER A 141 -2.64 -2.17 10.81
C SER A 141 -1.48 -1.56 11.58
N ALA A 142 -1.34 -0.23 11.54
CA ALA A 142 -0.31 0.48 12.31
C ALA A 142 -0.38 0.16 13.82
N ARG A 143 -1.60 0.00 14.36
CA ARG A 143 -1.82 -0.38 15.76
C ARG A 143 -1.34 -1.80 16.06
N GLN A 144 -1.60 -2.76 15.16
CA GLN A 144 -1.12 -4.14 15.33
C GLN A 144 0.41 -4.21 15.27
N ILE A 145 1.02 -3.45 14.34
CA ILE A 145 2.49 -3.33 14.25
C ILE A 145 3.05 -2.73 15.53
N TRP A 146 2.46 -1.65 16.06
CA TRP A 146 2.88 -1.04 17.33
C TRP A 146 2.80 -1.99 18.53
N ASN A 147 1.85 -2.91 18.50
CA ASN A 147 1.71 -3.97 19.51
C ASN A 147 2.65 -5.16 19.27
N GLY A 148 3.43 -5.17 18.18
CA GLY A 148 4.36 -6.24 17.85
C GLY A 148 3.70 -7.53 17.35
N GLU A 149 2.46 -7.46 16.85
CA GLU A 149 1.77 -8.66 16.36
C GLU A 149 2.55 -9.30 15.21
N LYS A 150 2.99 -10.55 15.39
CA LYS A 150 3.77 -11.33 14.41
C LYS A 150 5.13 -10.72 14.04
N LEU A 151 5.64 -9.77 14.82
CA LEU A 151 6.91 -9.10 14.59
C LEU A 151 7.80 -9.19 15.83
N LYS A 152 9.12 -9.18 15.63
CA LYS A 152 10.10 -9.18 16.72
C LYS A 152 10.41 -7.73 17.11
N PRO A 153 10.28 -7.33 18.39
CA PRO A 153 10.69 -6.00 18.83
C PRO A 153 12.21 -5.85 18.70
N VAL A 154 12.64 -4.66 18.29
CA VAL A 154 14.05 -4.30 18.15
C VAL A 154 14.39 -3.26 19.22
N LYS A 155 15.43 -3.53 20.01
CA LYS A 155 15.94 -2.55 20.96
C LYS A 155 16.57 -1.37 20.22
N LYS A 156 16.47 -0.17 20.78
CA LYS A 156 16.85 1.11 20.14
C LYS A 156 18.31 1.11 19.66
N GLU A 157 19.22 0.54 20.44
CA GLU A 157 20.65 0.38 20.13
C GLU A 157 20.93 -0.59 18.96
N ASN A 158 19.96 -1.44 18.60
CA ASN A 158 20.07 -2.45 17.54
C ASN A 158 19.24 -2.13 16.29
N VAL A 159 18.67 -0.92 16.22
CA VAL A 159 17.94 -0.43 15.06
C VAL A 159 18.88 -0.35 13.86
N GLN A 160 18.41 -0.87 12.72
CA GLN A 160 19.14 -0.89 11.47
C GLN A 160 18.22 -0.63 10.26
N ILE A 161 18.84 -0.45 9.10
CA ILE A 161 18.16 -0.33 7.80
C ILE A 161 17.24 -1.55 7.58
N GLY A 162 15.98 -1.28 7.20
CA GLY A 162 14.95 -2.26 6.92
C GLY A 162 14.07 -2.63 8.11
N ASP A 163 14.38 -2.15 9.32
CA ASP A 163 13.46 -2.27 10.44
C ASP A 163 12.20 -1.41 10.20
N ILE A 164 11.11 -1.79 10.86
CA ILE A 164 9.85 -1.06 10.81
C ILE A 164 9.83 -0.07 11.97
N ALA A 165 9.69 1.21 11.68
CA ALA A 165 9.44 2.24 12.68
C ALA A 165 7.93 2.45 12.84
N ALA A 166 7.41 2.25 14.05
CA ALA A 166 6.01 2.47 14.41
C ALA A 166 5.89 3.67 15.34
N PHE A 167 5.00 4.62 15.01
CA PHE A 167 4.84 5.90 15.70
C PHE A 167 3.47 5.93 16.40
N GLY A 168 3.46 5.88 17.74
CA GLY A 168 2.26 6.02 18.58
C GLY A 168 1.06 5.13 18.22
N GLY A 169 1.26 4.02 17.50
CA GLY A 169 0.19 3.14 17.03
C GLY A 169 -0.65 3.66 15.87
N THR A 170 -0.33 4.82 15.30
CA THR A 170 -1.12 5.47 14.24
C THR A 170 -0.42 5.47 12.89
N HIS A 171 0.92 5.42 12.87
CA HIS A 171 1.71 5.49 11.65
C HIS A 171 2.88 4.52 11.66
N VAL A 172 3.27 4.04 10.49
CA VAL A 172 4.39 3.10 10.32
C VAL A 172 5.20 3.42 9.06
N GLU A 173 6.50 3.21 9.13
CA GLU A 173 7.46 3.46 8.04
C GLU A 173 8.56 2.38 8.06
N ILE A 174 9.30 2.24 6.96
CA ILE A 174 10.50 1.41 6.86
C ILE A 174 11.73 2.30 7.10
N VAL A 175 12.60 1.92 8.03
CA VAL A 175 13.89 2.57 8.26
C VAL A 175 14.77 2.39 7.03
N THR A 176 15.27 3.48 6.47
CA THR A 176 16.12 3.47 5.27
C THR A 176 17.57 3.83 5.58
N GLN A 177 17.82 4.58 6.64
CA GLN A 177 19.17 4.90 7.13
C GLN A 177 19.16 4.99 8.66
N VAL A 178 20.31 4.71 9.27
CA VAL A 178 20.55 4.87 10.71
C VAL A 178 21.87 5.61 10.87
N ARG A 179 21.89 6.67 11.67
CA ARG A 179 23.08 7.47 11.95
C ARG A 179 23.32 7.50 13.45
N ARG A 180 24.52 7.11 13.87
CA ARG A 180 24.87 6.98 15.28
C ARG A 180 26.18 7.66 15.60
N GLY A 181 26.33 8.08 16.85
CA GLY A 181 27.61 8.61 17.38
C GLY A 181 28.00 9.96 16.79
N GLN A 182 27.02 10.77 16.38
CA GLN A 182 27.23 12.18 16.01
C GLN A 182 27.65 12.95 17.28
N LEU A 183 28.69 13.78 17.19
CA LEU A 183 29.27 14.49 18.35
C LEU A 183 28.32 15.49 19.02
N PHE A 184 27.31 15.99 18.30
CA PHE A 184 26.43 17.08 18.73
C PHE A 184 24.95 16.83 18.39
N GLU A 185 24.61 15.63 17.93
CA GLU A 185 23.24 15.26 17.53
C GLU A 185 22.90 13.90 18.15
N ASP A 186 21.62 13.70 18.48
CA ASP A 186 21.13 12.41 18.94
C ASP A 186 21.19 11.36 17.82
N ASP A 187 21.29 10.08 18.20
CA ASP A 187 21.18 8.96 17.26
C ASP A 187 19.84 9.07 16.49
N GLU A 188 19.91 9.20 15.16
CA GLU A 188 18.77 9.50 14.29
C GLU A 188 18.56 8.40 13.22
N PHE A 189 17.38 8.42 12.59
CA PHE A 189 17.10 7.56 11.45
C PHE A 189 16.36 8.27 10.32
N CYS A 190 16.60 7.81 9.10
CA CYS A 190 15.75 8.12 7.96
C CYS A 190 14.76 6.98 7.75
N SER A 191 13.57 7.31 7.26
CA SER A 191 12.53 6.32 7.00
C SER A 191 11.62 6.72 5.85
N ARG A 192 10.94 5.73 5.27
CA ARG A 192 10.07 5.87 4.11
C ARG A 192 8.73 5.16 4.36
N GLY A 193 7.64 5.82 4.00
CA GLY A 193 6.30 5.28 4.14
C GLY A 193 5.32 5.93 3.18
N ALA A 194 4.03 5.66 3.38
CA ALA A 194 2.94 6.32 2.67
C ALA A 194 1.90 6.84 3.68
N GLY A 195 1.00 7.71 3.24
CA GLY A 195 -0.20 8.07 4.01
C GLY A 195 -0.03 9.17 5.06
N ARG A 196 1.13 9.85 5.17
CA ARG A 196 1.21 11.13 5.91
C ARG A 196 0.70 12.29 5.02
N GLY A 197 -0.61 12.30 4.74
CA GLY A 197 -1.28 13.28 3.88
C GLY A 197 -1.11 13.03 2.37
N ALA A 198 -1.66 13.93 1.54
CA ALA A 198 -1.73 13.77 0.08
C ALA A 198 -0.37 13.82 -0.65
N SER A 199 0.65 14.44 -0.03
CA SER A 199 1.98 14.66 -0.62
C SER A 199 3.07 13.71 -0.12
N GLY A 200 2.79 12.86 0.87
CA GLY A 200 3.79 12.04 1.58
C GLY A 200 3.77 10.56 1.23
N ASN A 201 3.74 10.21 -0.07
CA ASN A 201 3.72 8.81 -0.53
C ASN A 201 5.07 8.42 -1.13
N GLY A 202 5.84 7.60 -0.40
CA GLY A 202 7.13 7.08 -0.85
C GLY A 202 8.32 8.03 -0.64
N THR A 203 8.10 9.25 -0.13
CA THR A 203 9.21 10.18 0.18
C THR A 203 9.95 9.74 1.43
N GLU A 204 11.27 9.67 1.34
CA GLU A 204 12.14 9.47 2.50
C GLU A 204 12.16 10.73 3.37
N LYS A 205 12.16 10.53 4.70
CA LYS A 205 12.23 11.59 5.69
C LYS A 205 13.31 11.27 6.70
N CYS A 206 14.16 12.25 6.96
CA CYS A 206 15.22 12.21 7.97
C CYS A 206 14.98 13.29 9.01
N ASP A 207 15.63 13.17 10.17
CA ASP A 207 15.49 14.11 11.28
C ASP A 207 16.04 15.50 10.95
N ALA A 208 17.20 15.56 10.28
CA ALA A 208 17.90 16.77 9.84
C ALA A 208 17.13 17.74 8.92
N SER A 209 15.87 17.47 8.58
CA SER A 209 15.07 18.29 7.64
C SER A 209 14.07 19.25 8.29
N SER A 210 13.86 19.22 9.62
CA SER A 210 13.02 20.20 10.32
C SER A 210 13.32 20.25 11.82
N TRP A 211 13.32 21.44 12.41
CA TRP A 211 13.60 21.72 13.84
C TRP A 211 12.52 21.21 14.83
N ALA A 212 11.55 20.45 14.33
CA ALA A 212 10.48 19.77 15.08
C ALA A 212 10.56 18.26 14.81
N SER A 213 11.78 17.73 14.93
CA SER A 213 12.15 16.42 14.43
C SER A 213 11.48 15.31 15.26
N SER A 214 11.08 14.22 14.60
CA SER A 214 10.29 13.13 15.20
C SER A 214 10.91 11.76 14.91
N ARG A 215 12.18 11.74 14.50
CA ARG A 215 12.93 10.55 14.06
C ARG A 215 14.27 10.42 14.79
N GLU A 216 14.30 10.88 16.03
CA GLU A 216 15.28 10.47 17.04
C GLU A 216 15.03 9.01 17.43
N ILE A 217 16.08 8.19 17.44
CA ILE A 217 15.96 6.77 17.79
C ILE A 217 15.43 6.62 19.22
N ASN A 218 15.84 7.48 20.15
CA ASN A 218 15.45 7.39 21.56
C ASN A 218 14.05 7.92 21.89
N ASN A 219 13.31 8.44 20.90
CA ASN A 219 11.96 8.92 21.13
C ASN A 219 11.03 7.79 21.63
N ASP A 220 10.43 8.00 22.80
CA ASP A 220 9.56 7.02 23.47
C ASP A 220 8.27 6.71 22.69
N ASN A 221 7.84 7.62 21.82
CA ASN A 221 6.69 7.43 20.96
C ASN A 221 7.00 6.60 19.70
N ILE A 222 8.21 6.05 19.58
CA ILE A 222 8.65 5.22 18.46
C ILE A 222 9.03 3.83 18.95
N LYS A 223 8.50 2.79 18.31
CA LYS A 223 8.93 1.41 18.51
C LYS A 223 9.48 0.85 17.21
N PHE A 224 10.47 -0.03 17.32
CA PHE A 224 11.10 -0.66 16.16
C PHE A 224 10.80 -2.16 16.15
N PHE A 225 10.58 -2.68 14.94
CA PHE A 225 10.23 -4.08 14.74
C PHE A 225 10.94 -4.67 13.54
N ARG A 226 11.06 -6.00 13.55
CA ARG A 226 11.61 -6.79 12.44
C ARG A 226 10.71 -7.99 12.14
N PRO A 227 10.48 -8.33 10.86
CA PRO A 227 9.78 -9.55 10.48
C PRO A 227 10.54 -10.83 10.86
#